data_AF-A0A969G9A5-F1
#
_entry.id   AF-A0A969G9A5-F1
#
_cell.length_a   1.000
_cell.length_b   1.000
_cell.length_c   1.000
_cell.angle_alpha   90.00
_cell.angle_beta   90.00
_cell.angle_gamma   90.00
#
_symmetry.space_group_name_H-M   'P 1'
#
loop_
_entity.id
_entity.type
_entity.pdbx_description
1 polymer ?
#
loop_
_entity_poly.entity_id
_entity_poly.type
_entity_poly.pdbx_seq_one_letter_code
_entity_poly.pdbx_strand_id
1 'polypeptide(L)'
;MIGLGISTIIFLARPVWLMTGLAIVQSLIFTAILSAQWGRIFLWSHPSKFFESDPLFGEDIGFYVFTLPGLQLMDFWFEGLCFFGLIGITFTYILANNSLSEGKFAGFSLAQLRHLWIMAGLFMFALSLSHWLNRYELLYSQQGVVSYGAGFTDVRINLPAENLLMMVTAGIGIWLFYQGLWGTSHRELDRDHQPTEVKLIFSYVVLLTMAIAIAYGVQRLNVQPNELDKESPYLARSIEYTRKGFGLQNIETKVFDPEDKLTRQDLLDNYLTVDNIRLWDSRPILRTNRQLQQLRLYYSFPDADVDRYYFSRNPLTNETTKAGLEERQIIISARELNYPSVPERAQTWVNEHLVYTHGYGFTMSPVHNVDDNGLPYYYVQDISSRGDDSLETVSDTVREAIDIKNPRIYYGELTNTYVMTPSTIEEFDYPRGETNVYNTYDGRGGSTLGVWPRRLLWSQYFKDVRMLFANNITPRYQNFISTQY
;
A
#
# COMPACT_ATOMS: atom_id res chain seq x y z
N MET A 1 -11.42 -28.33 15.32
CA MET A 1 -11.02 -29.66 15.82
C MET A 1 -11.62 -30.83 15.02
N ILE A 2 -12.90 -30.80 14.64
CA ILE A 2 -13.54 -31.88 13.84
C ILE A 2 -12.88 -32.08 12.46
N GLY A 3 -12.54 -30.99 11.75
CA GLY A 3 -11.86 -31.08 10.44
C GLY A 3 -10.46 -31.70 10.51
N LEU A 4 -9.71 -31.46 11.59
CA LEU A 4 -8.39 -32.06 11.81
C LEU A 4 -8.51 -33.57 12.04
N GLY A 5 -9.49 -34.01 12.84
CA GLY A 5 -9.75 -35.44 13.09
C GLY A 5 -10.21 -36.21 11.84
N ILE A 6 -11.05 -35.60 11.00
CA ILE A 6 -11.47 -36.21 9.74
C ILE A 6 -10.29 -36.28 8.76
N SER A 7 -9.48 -35.22 8.69
CA SER A 7 -8.29 -35.21 7.82
C SER A 7 -7.27 -36.28 8.20
N THR A 8 -7.02 -36.51 9.51
CA THR A 8 -6.09 -37.55 9.97
C THR A 8 -6.62 -38.96 9.74
N ILE A 9 -7.93 -39.17 9.86
CA ILE A 9 -8.56 -40.48 9.55
C ILE A 9 -8.51 -40.76 8.05
N ILE A 10 -8.83 -39.79 7.18
CA ILE A 10 -8.71 -39.93 5.71
C ILE A 10 -7.24 -40.12 5.31
N PHE A 11 -6.31 -39.42 5.97
CA PHE A 11 -4.87 -39.54 5.75
C PHE A 11 -4.36 -40.97 5.99
N LEU A 12 -4.84 -41.63 7.05
CA LEU A 12 -4.47 -43.01 7.36
C LEU A 12 -5.22 -44.03 6.49
N ALA A 13 -6.48 -43.77 6.12
CA ALA A 13 -7.32 -44.73 5.39
C ALA A 13 -7.13 -44.70 3.88
N ARG A 14 -6.92 -43.51 3.27
CA ARG A 14 -6.78 -43.31 1.81
C ARG A 14 -5.79 -42.17 1.48
N PRO A 15 -4.50 -42.38 1.70
CA PRO A 15 -3.47 -41.35 1.53
C PRO A 15 -3.39 -40.79 0.11
N VAL A 16 -3.58 -41.63 -0.93
CA VAL A 16 -3.52 -41.20 -2.33
C VAL A 16 -4.58 -40.15 -2.66
N TRP A 17 -5.82 -40.33 -2.19
CA TRP A 17 -6.91 -39.37 -2.46
C TRP A 17 -6.69 -38.03 -1.77
N LEU A 18 -6.15 -38.05 -0.55
CA LEU A 18 -5.81 -36.84 0.18
C LEU A 18 -4.63 -36.11 -0.49
N MET A 19 -3.59 -36.83 -0.92
CA MET A 19 -2.47 -36.22 -1.66
C MET A 19 -2.91 -35.64 -3.00
N THR A 20 -3.78 -36.32 -3.75
CA THR A 20 -4.37 -35.76 -4.98
C THR A 20 -5.21 -34.52 -4.68
N GLY A 21 -6.00 -34.53 -3.61
CA GLY A 21 -6.76 -33.36 -3.16
C GLY A 21 -5.85 -32.17 -2.81
N LEU A 22 -4.77 -32.42 -2.07
CA LEU A 22 -3.76 -31.41 -1.74
C LEU A 22 -3.08 -30.86 -3.00
N ALA A 23 -2.71 -31.72 -3.96
CA ALA A 23 -2.11 -31.31 -5.22
C ALA A 23 -3.06 -30.43 -6.05
N ILE A 24 -4.36 -30.75 -6.09
CA ILE A 24 -5.37 -29.91 -6.77
C ILE A 24 -5.48 -28.55 -6.08
N VAL A 25 -5.59 -28.53 -4.75
CA VAL A 25 -5.67 -27.28 -3.97
C VAL A 25 -4.43 -26.42 -4.20
N GLN A 26 -3.24 -27.02 -4.14
CA GLN A 26 -1.99 -26.34 -4.41
C GLN A 26 -1.93 -25.79 -5.83
N SER A 27 -2.33 -26.58 -6.83
CA SER A 27 -2.39 -26.15 -8.24
C SER A 27 -3.32 -24.95 -8.43
N LEU A 28 -4.48 -24.92 -7.76
CA LEU A 28 -5.40 -23.79 -7.79
C LEU A 28 -4.81 -22.54 -7.12
N ILE A 29 -4.14 -22.69 -5.97
CA ILE A 29 -3.45 -21.59 -5.27
C ILE A 29 -2.36 -21.01 -6.17
N PHE A 30 -1.51 -21.86 -6.72
CA PHE A 30 -0.46 -21.49 -7.65
C PHE A 30 -1.09 -20.75 -8.84
N THR A 31 -2.08 -21.33 -9.52
CA THR A 31 -2.77 -20.68 -10.66
C THR A 31 -3.34 -19.30 -10.31
N ALA A 32 -3.95 -19.14 -9.14
CA ALA A 32 -4.47 -17.86 -8.68
C ALA A 32 -3.35 -16.82 -8.47
N ILE A 33 -2.22 -17.23 -7.89
CA ILE A 33 -1.04 -16.36 -7.71
C ILE A 33 -0.48 -15.92 -9.08
N LEU A 34 -0.30 -16.84 -10.04
CA LEU A 34 0.21 -16.48 -11.37
C LEU A 34 -0.72 -15.51 -12.08
N SER A 35 -2.03 -15.79 -12.02
CA SER A 35 -3.07 -14.98 -12.63
C SER A 35 -3.05 -13.56 -12.06
N ALA A 36 -2.89 -13.41 -10.74
CA ALA A 36 -2.76 -12.10 -10.10
C ALA A 36 -1.48 -11.34 -10.51
N GLN A 37 -0.43 -12.04 -10.93
CA GLN A 37 0.87 -11.48 -11.34
C GLN A 37 1.04 -11.36 -12.86
N TRP A 38 -0.03 -11.46 -13.65
CA TRP A 38 0.03 -11.40 -15.12
C TRP A 38 0.78 -10.17 -15.65
N GLY A 39 0.69 -9.03 -14.95
CA GLY A 39 1.40 -7.79 -15.31
C GLY A 39 2.93 -7.94 -15.29
N ARG A 40 3.50 -8.71 -14.34
CA ARG A 40 4.95 -8.97 -14.29
C ARG A 40 5.42 -9.81 -15.47
N ILE A 41 4.62 -10.81 -15.87
CA ILE A 41 4.90 -11.65 -17.04
C ILE A 41 4.84 -10.83 -18.33
N PHE A 42 3.84 -9.95 -18.44
CA PHE A 42 3.68 -9.06 -19.58
C PHE A 42 4.90 -8.13 -19.75
N LEU A 43 5.33 -7.52 -18.65
CA LEU A 43 6.52 -6.66 -18.61
C LEU A 43 7.81 -7.42 -18.94
N TRP A 44 7.99 -8.61 -18.35
CA TRP A 44 9.14 -9.47 -18.64
C TRP A 44 9.21 -9.88 -20.12
N SER A 45 8.07 -10.06 -20.78
CA SER A 45 7.99 -10.43 -22.20
C SER A 45 8.33 -9.26 -23.15
N HIS A 46 8.20 -8.01 -22.67
CA HIS A 46 8.43 -6.81 -23.46
C HIS A 46 9.32 -5.80 -22.73
N PRO A 47 10.57 -6.17 -22.38
CA PRO A 47 11.47 -5.28 -21.65
C PRO A 47 11.93 -4.13 -22.55
N SER A 48 11.99 -2.92 -22.00
CA SER A 48 12.65 -1.77 -22.62
C SER A 48 13.96 -1.45 -21.91
N LYS A 49 14.91 -0.87 -22.66
CA LYS A 49 16.19 -0.42 -22.09
C LYS A 49 16.04 1.01 -21.59
N PHE A 50 16.61 1.28 -20.43
CA PHE A 50 16.71 2.64 -19.88
C PHE A 50 17.99 3.34 -20.36
N PHE A 51 18.97 2.59 -20.89
CA PHE A 51 20.28 3.10 -21.31
C PHE A 51 21.08 3.72 -20.16
N GLU A 52 20.76 3.31 -18.93
CA GLU A 52 21.48 3.67 -17.73
C GLU A 52 21.68 2.39 -16.92
N SER A 53 22.91 2.16 -16.48
CA SER A 53 23.30 0.96 -15.74
C SER A 53 23.40 1.24 -14.25
N ASP A 54 23.15 0.22 -13.45
CA ASP A 54 23.39 0.27 -12.02
C ASP A 54 24.91 0.21 -11.71
N PRO A 55 25.39 0.88 -10.65
CA PRO A 55 26.81 1.00 -10.36
C PRO A 55 27.39 -0.20 -9.60
N LEU A 56 26.58 -1.19 -9.21
CA LEU A 56 26.99 -2.34 -8.40
C LEU A 56 27.20 -3.59 -9.25
N PHE A 57 26.25 -3.92 -10.13
CA PHE A 57 26.26 -5.08 -11.02
C PHE A 57 26.48 -4.70 -12.49
N GLY A 58 26.27 -3.44 -12.88
CA GLY A 58 26.44 -2.99 -14.26
C GLY A 58 25.28 -3.37 -15.19
N GLU A 59 24.16 -3.80 -14.64
CA GLU A 59 22.96 -4.17 -15.40
C GLU A 59 22.14 -2.91 -15.73
N ASP A 60 21.46 -2.91 -16.87
CA ASP A 60 20.54 -1.82 -17.24
C ASP A 60 19.40 -1.73 -16.21
N ILE A 61 18.95 -0.52 -15.87
CA ILE A 61 17.83 -0.33 -14.93
C ILE A 61 16.58 -1.12 -15.37
N GLY A 62 16.37 -1.31 -16.68
CA GLY A 62 15.28 -2.13 -17.22
C GLY A 62 15.32 -3.59 -16.79
N PHE A 63 16.49 -4.16 -16.47
CA PHE A 63 16.58 -5.50 -15.88
C PHE A 63 15.82 -5.57 -14.56
N TYR A 64 16.02 -4.60 -13.69
CA TYR A 64 15.39 -4.51 -12.37
C TYR A 64 13.88 -4.23 -12.46
N VAL A 65 13.45 -3.41 -13.41
CA VAL A 65 12.02 -3.06 -13.57
C VAL A 65 11.22 -4.17 -14.27
N PHE A 66 11.80 -4.85 -15.27
CA PHE A 66 11.05 -5.76 -16.14
C PHE A 66 11.46 -7.22 -16.01
N THR A 67 12.77 -7.51 -15.98
CA THR A 67 13.28 -8.89 -16.10
C THR A 67 13.35 -9.61 -14.77
N LEU A 68 13.94 -8.97 -13.75
CA LEU A 68 14.12 -9.54 -12.42
C LEU A 68 12.78 -9.96 -11.78
N PRO A 69 11.69 -9.16 -11.82
CA PRO A 69 10.39 -9.59 -11.27
C PRO A 69 9.79 -10.81 -11.98
N GLY A 70 10.08 -10.98 -13.29
CA GLY A 70 9.69 -12.15 -14.05
C GLY A 70 10.48 -13.39 -13.66
N LEU A 71 11.81 -13.26 -13.50
CA LEU A 71 12.67 -14.35 -13.06
C LEU A 71 12.35 -14.81 -11.64
N GLN A 72 12.10 -13.87 -10.71
CA GLN A 72 11.66 -14.18 -9.35
C GLN A 72 10.34 -14.96 -9.34
N LEU A 73 9.40 -14.58 -10.22
CA LEU A 73 8.16 -15.32 -10.35
C LEU A 73 8.45 -16.75 -10.84
N MET A 74 9.28 -16.94 -11.85
CA MET A 74 9.63 -18.30 -12.30
C MET A 74 10.37 -19.12 -11.23
N ASP A 75 11.28 -18.49 -10.47
CA ASP A 75 12.01 -19.11 -9.39
C ASP A 75 11.10 -19.56 -8.24
N PHE A 76 10.20 -18.69 -7.77
CA PHE A 76 9.18 -19.02 -6.76
C PHE A 76 8.35 -20.25 -7.18
N TRP A 77 7.98 -20.34 -8.45
CA TRP A 77 7.23 -21.46 -8.99
C TRP A 77 8.04 -22.75 -9.04
N PHE A 78 9.28 -22.65 -9.52
CA PHE A 78 10.18 -23.78 -9.62
C PHE A 78 10.57 -24.33 -8.23
N GLU A 79 10.93 -23.45 -7.30
CA GLU A 79 11.20 -23.78 -5.90
C GLU A 79 10.00 -24.45 -5.25
N GLY A 80 8.81 -23.85 -5.39
CA GLY A 80 7.57 -24.41 -4.87
C GLY A 80 7.29 -25.81 -5.41
N LEU A 81 7.40 -26.01 -6.73
CA LEU A 81 7.21 -27.32 -7.36
C LEU A 81 8.18 -28.37 -6.82
N CYS A 82 9.47 -28.03 -6.71
CA CYS A 82 10.49 -28.92 -6.16
C CYS A 82 10.25 -29.24 -4.68
N PHE A 83 9.92 -28.24 -3.87
CA PHE A 83 9.66 -28.38 -2.44
C PHE A 83 8.45 -29.27 -2.17
N PHE A 84 7.30 -28.94 -2.75
CA PHE A 84 6.07 -29.71 -2.55
C PHE A 84 6.16 -31.10 -3.21
N GLY A 85 6.87 -31.22 -4.34
CA GLY A 85 7.17 -32.51 -4.96
C GLY A 85 8.00 -33.41 -4.05
N LEU A 86 9.08 -32.88 -3.47
CA LEU A 86 9.93 -33.58 -2.51
C LEU A 86 9.12 -34.03 -1.28
N ILE A 87 8.30 -33.13 -0.72
CA ILE A 87 7.41 -33.45 0.41
C ILE A 87 6.41 -34.55 0.03
N GLY A 88 5.71 -34.41 -1.10
CA GLY A 88 4.71 -35.37 -1.55
C GLY A 88 5.29 -36.77 -1.79
N ILE A 89 6.47 -36.84 -2.40
CA ILE A 89 7.19 -38.11 -2.63
C ILE A 89 7.64 -38.71 -1.30
N THR A 90 8.19 -37.89 -0.39
CA THR A 90 8.60 -38.34 0.95
C THR A 90 7.42 -38.93 1.71
N PHE A 91 6.29 -38.22 1.76
CA PHE A 91 5.08 -38.72 2.42
C PHE A 91 4.57 -40.01 1.76
N THR A 92 4.56 -40.09 0.43
CA THR A 92 4.13 -41.29 -0.28
C THR A 92 4.97 -42.51 0.12
N TYR A 93 6.27 -42.34 0.31
CA TYR A 93 7.16 -43.42 0.75
C TYR A 93 7.03 -43.78 2.23
N ILE A 94 6.80 -42.80 3.11
CA ILE A 94 6.53 -43.08 4.54
C ILE A 94 5.19 -43.81 4.71
N LEU A 95 4.20 -43.52 3.86
CA LEU A 95 2.87 -44.14 3.88
C LEU A 95 2.81 -45.49 3.13
N ALA A 96 3.87 -45.87 2.41
CA ALA A 96 3.92 -47.15 1.71
C ALA A 96 4.01 -48.34 2.69
N ASN A 97 3.49 -49.50 2.28
CA ASN A 97 3.49 -50.76 3.05
C ASN A 97 2.89 -50.68 4.46
N ASN A 98 1.84 -49.86 4.68
CA ASN A 98 1.16 -49.76 5.99
C ASN A 98 2.07 -49.34 7.16
N SER A 99 3.24 -48.77 6.87
CA SER A 99 4.28 -48.47 7.87
C SER A 99 3.76 -47.59 9.02
N LEU A 100 2.99 -46.55 8.69
CA LEU A 100 2.37 -45.66 9.66
C LEU A 100 1.15 -46.27 10.37
N SER A 101 0.32 -47.05 9.66
CA SER A 101 -0.85 -47.71 10.25
C SER A 101 -0.48 -48.84 11.21
N GLU A 102 0.68 -49.47 11.01
CA GLU A 102 1.22 -50.52 11.87
C GLU A 102 2.23 -49.99 12.92
N GLY A 103 2.51 -48.67 12.91
CA GLY A 103 3.48 -48.03 13.81
C GLY A 103 4.92 -48.51 13.62
N LYS A 104 5.26 -49.08 12.46
CA LYS A 104 6.57 -49.66 12.15
C LYS A 104 7.11 -49.09 10.85
N PHE A 105 8.18 -48.32 10.92
CA PHE A 105 8.89 -47.81 9.73
C PHE A 105 10.19 -48.59 9.53
N ALA A 106 10.25 -49.40 8.47
CA ALA A 106 11.42 -50.24 8.15
C ALA A 106 12.57 -49.46 7.49
N GLY A 107 12.40 -48.17 7.23
CA GLY A 107 13.34 -47.36 6.45
C GLY A 107 12.97 -47.29 4.97
N PHE A 108 13.66 -46.43 4.23
CA PHE A 108 13.49 -46.29 2.79
C PHE A 108 14.29 -47.35 2.03
N SER A 109 13.72 -47.88 0.95
CA SER A 109 14.46 -48.75 0.02
C SER A 109 15.53 -47.94 -0.74
N LEU A 110 16.52 -48.61 -1.31
CA LEU A 110 17.56 -47.95 -2.10
C LEU A 110 16.97 -47.15 -3.28
N ALA A 111 15.96 -47.69 -3.96
CA ALA A 111 15.29 -47.00 -5.06
C ALA A 111 14.55 -45.74 -4.57
N GLN A 112 13.90 -45.83 -3.40
CA GLN A 112 13.21 -44.69 -2.78
C GLN A 112 14.21 -43.61 -2.35
N LEU A 113 15.33 -43.99 -1.71
CA LEU A 113 16.39 -43.06 -1.33
C LEU A 113 16.99 -42.35 -2.54
N ARG A 114 17.29 -43.09 -3.61
CA ARG A 114 17.83 -42.50 -4.85
C ARG A 114 16.86 -41.48 -5.44
N HIS A 115 15.57 -41.78 -5.49
CA HIS A 115 14.57 -40.83 -5.95
C HIS A 115 14.47 -39.58 -5.06
N LEU A 116 14.52 -39.76 -3.74
CA LEU A 116 14.54 -38.65 -2.78
C LEU A 116 15.79 -37.78 -2.94
N TRP A 117 16.96 -38.36 -3.21
CA TRP A 117 18.19 -37.59 -3.44
C TRP A 117 18.16 -36.79 -4.73
N ILE A 118 17.60 -37.34 -5.82
CA ILE A 118 17.38 -36.59 -7.05
C ILE A 118 16.46 -35.39 -6.80
N MET A 119 15.35 -35.61 -6.08
CA MET A 119 14.39 -34.54 -5.78
C MET A 119 14.95 -33.48 -4.83
N ALA A 120 15.69 -33.91 -3.80
CA ALA A 120 16.40 -32.99 -2.92
C ALA A 120 17.49 -32.21 -3.66
N GLY A 121 18.19 -32.85 -4.61
CA GLY A 121 19.17 -32.19 -5.48
C GLY A 121 18.53 -31.12 -6.37
N LEU A 122 17.38 -31.43 -6.98
CA LEU A 122 16.60 -30.45 -7.76
C LEU A 122 16.15 -29.27 -6.90
N PHE A 123 15.69 -29.52 -5.68
CA PHE A 123 15.33 -28.45 -4.75
C PHE A 123 16.55 -27.59 -4.36
N MET A 124 17.72 -28.19 -4.16
CA MET A 124 18.97 -27.45 -3.88
C MET A 124 19.40 -26.57 -5.07
N PHE A 125 19.15 -27.01 -6.32
CA PHE A 125 19.36 -26.15 -7.49
C PHE A 125 18.37 -24.99 -7.55
N ALA A 126 17.11 -25.20 -7.18
CA ALA A 126 16.14 -24.11 -7.06
C ALA A 126 16.61 -23.07 -6.02
N LEU A 127 17.05 -23.53 -4.84
CA LEU A 127 17.64 -22.63 -3.83
C LEU A 127 18.89 -21.90 -4.33
N SER A 128 19.74 -22.57 -5.12
CA SER A 128 20.89 -21.91 -5.74
C SER A 128 20.48 -20.81 -6.71
N LEU A 129 19.41 -21.01 -7.49
CA LEU A 129 18.89 -19.98 -8.39
C LEU A 129 18.31 -18.81 -7.59
N SER A 130 17.58 -19.10 -6.52
CA SER A 130 17.05 -18.10 -5.59
C SER A 130 18.17 -17.23 -5.00
N HIS A 131 19.24 -17.83 -4.45
CA HIS A 131 20.40 -17.08 -3.96
C HIS A 131 21.09 -16.25 -5.05
N TRP A 132 21.13 -16.73 -6.29
CA TRP A 132 21.67 -15.95 -7.40
C TRP A 132 20.81 -14.71 -7.71
N LEU A 133 19.49 -14.84 -7.67
CA LEU A 133 18.54 -13.73 -7.87
C LEU A 133 18.55 -12.74 -6.70
N ASN A 134 18.62 -13.23 -5.45
CA ASN A 134 18.61 -12.42 -4.22
C ASN A 134 19.76 -11.41 -4.18
N ARG A 135 20.88 -11.69 -4.85
CA ARG A 135 21.97 -10.72 -5.00
C ARG A 135 21.50 -9.39 -5.61
N TYR A 136 20.65 -9.45 -6.61
CA TYR A 136 20.11 -8.26 -7.27
C TYR A 136 19.05 -7.56 -6.42
N GLU A 137 18.37 -8.30 -5.55
CA GLU A 137 17.37 -7.75 -4.62
C GLU A 137 17.97 -6.81 -3.57
N LEU A 138 19.27 -6.91 -3.32
CA LEU A 138 19.97 -6.02 -2.39
C LEU A 138 19.82 -4.54 -2.78
N LEU A 139 19.58 -4.22 -4.06
CA LEU A 139 19.31 -2.85 -4.51
C LEU A 139 17.92 -2.32 -4.10
N TYR A 140 17.01 -3.19 -3.65
CA TYR A 140 15.71 -2.81 -3.08
C TYR A 140 15.69 -2.84 -1.55
N SER A 141 16.86 -3.04 -0.92
CA SER A 141 16.98 -3.00 0.53
C SER A 141 16.46 -1.68 1.08
N GLN A 142 15.68 -1.78 2.15
CA GLN A 142 15.15 -0.66 2.94
C GLN A 142 15.77 -0.65 4.34
N GLN A 143 16.93 -1.28 4.50
CA GLN A 143 17.59 -1.45 5.80
C GLN A 143 18.53 -0.27 6.09
N GLY A 144 18.42 0.32 7.28
CA GLY A 144 19.30 1.40 7.75
C GLY A 144 18.89 2.80 7.28
N VAL A 145 19.83 3.75 7.31
CA VAL A 145 19.61 5.15 6.86
C VAL A 145 19.48 5.27 5.33
N VAL A 146 20.00 4.31 4.58
CA VAL A 146 19.75 4.21 3.13
C VAL A 146 18.32 3.68 2.93
N SER A 147 17.34 4.58 2.82
CA SER A 147 15.92 4.19 2.77
C SER A 147 15.56 3.37 1.53
N TYR A 148 16.31 3.53 0.44
CA TYR A 148 16.17 2.77 -0.81
C TYR A 148 17.55 2.59 -1.45
N GLY A 149 18.04 1.34 -1.47
CA GLY A 149 19.33 0.97 -2.09
C GLY A 149 20.18 0.05 -1.22
N ALA A 150 21.18 -0.60 -1.83
CA ALA A 150 22.11 -1.48 -1.11
C ALA A 150 23.06 -0.67 -0.23
N GLY A 151 23.01 -0.88 1.09
CA GLY A 151 23.91 -0.25 2.07
C GLY A 151 25.26 -0.97 2.23
N PHE A 152 26.06 -0.54 3.21
CA PHE A 152 27.37 -1.14 3.49
C PHE A 152 27.27 -2.63 3.80
N THR A 153 26.37 -3.02 4.71
CA THR A 153 26.19 -4.43 5.10
C THR A 153 25.69 -5.26 3.94
N ASP A 154 24.82 -4.72 3.09
CA ASP A 154 24.32 -5.42 1.92
C ASP A 154 25.44 -5.75 0.94
N VAL A 155 26.28 -4.77 0.61
CA VAL A 155 27.34 -4.97 -0.38
C VAL A 155 28.53 -5.75 0.18
N ARG A 156 28.90 -5.54 1.44
CA ARG A 156 30.12 -6.16 2.02
C ARG A 156 29.88 -7.48 2.73
N ILE A 157 28.65 -7.74 3.19
CA ILE A 157 28.34 -8.95 3.96
C ILE A 157 27.30 -9.81 3.22
N ASN A 158 26.12 -9.25 2.90
CA ASN A 158 25.03 -10.03 2.30
C ASN A 158 25.39 -10.51 0.89
N LEU A 159 25.97 -9.66 0.04
CA LEU A 159 26.35 -10.05 -1.32
C LEU A 159 27.37 -11.21 -1.35
N PRO A 160 28.48 -11.19 -0.58
CA PRO A 160 29.34 -12.37 -0.46
C PRO A 160 28.64 -13.59 0.15
N ALA A 161 27.74 -13.40 1.13
CA ALA A 161 27.00 -14.49 1.74
C ALA A 161 26.07 -15.18 0.74
N GLU A 162 25.30 -14.42 -0.04
CA GLU A 162 24.43 -14.94 -1.11
C GLU A 162 25.24 -15.72 -2.16
N ASN A 163 26.40 -15.19 -2.56
CA ASN A 163 27.31 -15.91 -3.48
C ASN A 163 27.81 -17.23 -2.89
N LEU A 164 28.19 -17.23 -1.60
CA LEU A 164 28.64 -18.46 -0.93
C LEU A 164 27.50 -19.47 -0.81
N LEU A 165 26.32 -19.04 -0.40
CA LEU A 165 25.14 -19.88 -0.27
C LEU A 165 24.72 -20.48 -1.61
N MET A 166 24.73 -19.68 -2.69
CA MET A 166 24.56 -20.16 -4.07
C MET A 166 25.55 -21.28 -4.43
N MET A 167 26.85 -21.07 -4.17
CA MET A 167 27.86 -22.10 -4.48
C MET A 167 27.68 -23.38 -3.65
N VAL A 168 27.35 -23.23 -2.37
CA VAL A 168 27.15 -24.36 -1.45
C VAL A 168 25.90 -25.16 -1.82
N THR A 169 24.78 -24.50 -2.10
CA THR A 169 23.53 -25.19 -2.51
C THR A 169 23.70 -25.87 -3.87
N ALA A 170 24.35 -25.22 -4.84
CA ALA A 170 24.70 -25.86 -6.10
C ALA A 170 25.58 -27.10 -5.90
N GLY A 171 26.60 -27.02 -5.04
CA GLY A 171 27.49 -28.15 -4.72
C GLY A 171 26.77 -29.31 -4.04
N ILE A 172 25.90 -29.02 -3.06
CA ILE A 172 25.04 -30.02 -2.42
C ILE A 172 24.09 -30.64 -3.44
N GLY A 173 23.49 -29.83 -4.32
CA GLY A 173 22.60 -30.27 -5.39
C GLY A 173 23.29 -31.26 -6.34
N ILE A 174 24.49 -30.94 -6.82
CA ILE A 174 25.30 -31.82 -7.67
C ILE A 174 25.60 -33.13 -6.96
N TRP A 175 26.01 -33.07 -5.69
CA TRP A 175 26.37 -34.27 -4.93
C TRP A 175 25.15 -35.17 -4.66
N LEU A 176 24.00 -34.61 -4.29
CA LEU A 176 22.76 -35.37 -4.09
C LEU A 176 22.26 -36.00 -5.41
N PHE A 177 22.36 -35.26 -6.51
CA PHE A 177 22.00 -35.79 -7.83
C PHE A 177 22.92 -36.93 -8.26
N TYR A 178 24.23 -36.80 -8.00
CA TYR A 178 25.21 -37.86 -8.22
C TYR A 178 24.90 -39.11 -7.38
N GLN A 179 24.59 -38.96 -6.09
CA GLN A 179 24.18 -40.08 -5.23
C GLN A 179 22.88 -40.74 -5.71
N GLY A 180 21.93 -39.93 -6.20
CA GLY A 180 20.70 -40.43 -6.79
C GLY A 180 20.92 -41.30 -8.04
N LEU A 181 21.86 -40.91 -8.90
CA LEU A 181 22.12 -41.61 -10.16
C LEU A 181 23.13 -42.76 -10.06
N TRP A 182 24.20 -42.61 -9.27
CA TRP A 182 25.31 -43.56 -9.23
C TRP A 182 25.66 -44.07 -7.83
N GLY A 183 24.96 -43.62 -6.77
CA GLY A 183 25.21 -44.08 -5.41
C GLY A 183 25.04 -45.59 -5.26
N THR A 184 26.12 -46.30 -4.92
CA THR A 184 26.13 -47.75 -4.73
C THR A 184 25.85 -48.15 -3.28
N SER A 185 25.02 -49.19 -3.13
CA SER A 185 24.54 -49.81 -1.90
C SER A 185 25.59 -50.65 -1.16
N HIS A 186 26.64 -50.03 -0.61
CA HIS A 186 27.57 -50.71 0.32
C HIS A 186 27.66 -50.05 1.70
N ARG A 187 26.56 -49.43 2.15
CA ARG A 187 26.32 -49.30 3.59
C ARG A 187 25.43 -50.46 3.99
N GLU A 188 26.04 -51.57 4.39
CA GLU A 188 25.46 -52.33 5.48
C GLU A 188 25.04 -51.30 6.53
N LEU A 189 23.74 -51.31 6.84
CA LEU A 189 23.05 -50.38 7.71
C LEU A 189 23.63 -50.48 9.11
N ASP A 190 24.82 -49.92 9.30
CA ASP A 190 25.36 -49.65 10.60
C ASP A 190 24.49 -48.54 11.18
N ARG A 191 23.58 -48.97 12.04
CA ARG A 191 22.39 -48.26 12.53
C ARG A 191 22.71 -46.92 13.21
N ASP A 192 23.99 -46.64 13.43
CA ASP A 192 24.53 -45.51 14.19
C ASP A 192 25.11 -44.38 13.29
N HIS A 193 25.27 -44.61 11.99
CA HIS A 193 25.82 -43.59 11.09
C HIS A 193 24.73 -42.74 10.44
N GLN A 194 24.54 -41.51 10.94
CA GLN A 194 23.69 -40.52 10.29
C GLN A 194 24.10 -40.32 8.81
N PRO A 195 23.14 -40.32 7.86
CA PRO A 195 23.42 -40.12 6.44
C PRO A 195 24.17 -38.80 6.21
N THR A 196 25.29 -38.86 5.49
CA THR A 196 26.14 -37.71 5.15
C THR A 196 25.32 -36.61 4.46
N GLU A 197 24.29 -37.01 3.71
CA GLU A 197 23.32 -36.18 3.01
C GLU A 197 22.59 -35.23 3.96
N VAL A 198 22.10 -35.75 5.09
CA VAL A 198 21.38 -34.95 6.10
C VAL A 198 22.32 -33.95 6.76
N LYS A 199 23.59 -34.32 6.96
CA LYS A 199 24.60 -33.40 7.50
C LYS A 199 24.89 -32.25 6.54
N LEU A 200 24.91 -32.48 5.24
CA LEU A 200 25.11 -31.43 4.24
C LEU A 200 23.94 -30.44 4.22
N ILE A 201 22.71 -30.94 4.20
CA ILE A 201 21.50 -30.09 4.26
C ILE A 201 21.49 -29.28 5.57
N PHE A 202 21.80 -29.93 6.69
CA PHE A 202 21.91 -29.24 7.98
C PHE A 202 23.02 -28.18 7.98
N SER A 203 24.18 -28.46 7.37
CA SER A 203 25.26 -27.47 7.25
C SER A 203 24.86 -26.25 6.42
N TYR A 204 24.03 -26.41 5.40
CA TYR A 204 23.47 -25.29 4.66
C TYR A 204 22.57 -24.42 5.55
N VAL A 205 21.68 -25.03 6.34
CA VAL A 205 20.81 -24.29 7.28
C VAL A 205 21.64 -23.55 8.34
N VAL A 206 22.70 -24.18 8.86
CA VAL A 206 23.63 -23.53 9.80
C VAL A 206 24.37 -22.37 9.13
N LEU A 207 24.84 -22.54 7.89
CA LEU A 207 25.51 -21.48 7.15
C LEU A 207 24.57 -20.29 6.87
N LEU A 208 23.33 -20.56 6.46
CA LEU A 208 22.31 -19.54 6.22
C LEU A 208 22.01 -18.75 7.49
N THR A 209 21.75 -19.44 8.61
CA THR A 209 21.49 -18.77 9.90
C THR A 209 22.69 -17.98 10.40
N MET A 210 23.90 -18.48 10.18
CA MET A 210 25.14 -17.76 10.51
C MET A 210 25.32 -16.50 9.64
N ALA A 211 25.04 -16.57 8.33
CA ALA A 211 25.11 -15.40 7.45
C ALA A 211 24.18 -14.28 7.93
N ILE A 212 22.93 -14.61 8.27
CA ILE A 212 21.96 -13.66 8.82
C ILE A 212 22.46 -13.06 10.14
N ALA A 213 22.96 -13.89 11.06
CA ALA A 213 23.47 -13.44 12.35
C ALA A 213 24.70 -12.52 12.20
N ILE A 214 25.61 -12.83 11.28
CA ILE A 214 26.79 -12.00 10.98
C ILE A 214 26.37 -10.67 10.39
N ALA A 215 25.46 -10.65 9.41
CA ALA A 215 24.96 -9.40 8.82
C ALA A 215 24.31 -8.50 9.87
N TYR A 216 23.44 -9.06 10.71
CA TYR A 216 22.81 -8.34 11.81
C TYR A 216 23.86 -7.80 12.82
N GLY A 217 24.84 -8.62 13.17
CA GLY A 217 25.93 -8.23 14.07
C GLY A 217 26.80 -7.11 13.50
N VAL A 218 27.18 -7.19 12.22
CA VAL A 218 27.97 -6.16 11.54
C VAL A 218 27.18 -4.85 11.46
N GLN A 219 25.90 -4.90 11.10
CA GLN A 219 25.06 -3.69 11.05
C GLN A 219 25.00 -3.01 12.42
N ARG A 220 24.71 -3.77 13.47
CA ARG A 220 24.48 -3.21 14.81
C ARG A 220 25.75 -2.78 15.53
N LEU A 221 26.85 -3.52 15.36
CA LEU A 221 28.08 -3.32 16.14
C LEU A 221 29.16 -2.52 15.38
N ASN A 222 29.14 -2.50 14.05
CA ASN A 222 30.17 -1.84 13.23
C ASN A 222 29.61 -0.65 12.43
N VAL A 223 28.46 -0.84 11.77
CA VAL A 223 27.87 0.19 10.90
C VAL A 223 27.16 1.27 11.71
N GLN A 224 26.16 0.93 12.52
CA GLN A 224 25.37 1.91 13.27
C GLN A 224 26.21 2.88 14.13
N PRO A 225 27.28 2.45 14.82
CA PRO A 225 28.13 3.39 15.56
C PRO A 225 28.92 4.37 14.69
N ASN A 226 29.24 4.00 13.45
CA ASN A 226 30.03 4.79 12.50
C ASN A 226 29.28 4.97 11.17
N GLU A 227 27.99 5.26 11.25
CA GLU A 227 27.07 5.15 10.11
C GLU A 227 27.42 6.15 9.01
N LEU A 228 27.78 7.39 9.38
CA LEU A 228 28.18 8.42 8.41
C LEU A 228 29.34 7.93 7.54
N ASP A 229 30.43 7.45 8.12
CA ASP A 229 31.62 7.05 7.37
C ASP A 229 31.38 5.79 6.53
N LYS A 230 30.63 4.82 7.07
CA LYS A 230 30.38 3.54 6.40
C LYS A 230 29.33 3.63 5.29
N GLU A 231 28.28 4.43 5.49
CA GLU A 231 27.14 4.53 4.58
C GLU A 231 27.27 5.70 3.58
N SER A 232 28.12 6.70 3.83
CA SER A 232 28.34 7.86 2.92
C SER A 232 28.45 7.50 1.43
N PRO A 233 29.28 6.53 0.99
CA PRO A 233 29.40 6.22 -0.44
C PRO A 233 28.14 5.59 -1.02
N TYR A 234 27.34 4.88 -0.22
CA TYR A 234 26.09 4.26 -0.63
C TYR A 234 24.97 5.31 -0.68
N LEU A 235 24.90 6.20 0.33
CA LEU A 235 23.98 7.33 0.37
C LEU A 235 24.19 8.29 -0.80
N ALA A 236 25.45 8.58 -1.17
CA ALA A 236 25.75 9.43 -2.33
C ALA A 236 25.15 8.86 -3.62
N ARG A 237 25.23 7.54 -3.82
CA ARG A 237 24.61 6.86 -4.97
C ARG A 237 23.08 6.95 -4.91
N SER A 238 22.47 6.66 -3.76
CA SER A 238 21.02 6.74 -3.61
C SER A 238 20.50 8.17 -3.87
N ILE A 239 21.18 9.21 -3.37
CA ILE A 239 20.83 10.61 -3.64
C ILE A 239 20.96 10.92 -5.14
N GLU A 240 22.05 10.50 -5.79
CA GLU A 240 22.25 10.74 -7.22
C GLU A 240 21.12 10.10 -8.05
N TYR A 241 20.84 8.80 -7.87
CA TYR A 241 19.82 8.08 -8.62
C TYR A 241 18.39 8.55 -8.28
N THR A 242 18.14 8.98 -7.04
CA THR A 242 16.86 9.63 -6.68
C THR A 242 16.69 10.93 -7.44
N ARG A 243 17.73 11.79 -7.47
CA ARG A 243 17.68 13.05 -8.21
C ARG A 243 17.49 12.82 -9.71
N LYS A 244 18.12 11.78 -10.28
CA LYS A 244 17.90 11.39 -11.68
C LYS A 244 16.46 10.92 -11.92
N GLY A 245 15.97 10.00 -11.10
CA GLY A 245 14.62 9.44 -11.22
C GLY A 245 13.51 10.49 -11.14
N PHE A 246 13.66 11.48 -10.28
CA PHE A 246 12.71 12.61 -10.17
C PHE A 246 13.02 13.79 -11.12
N GLY A 247 14.07 13.69 -11.95
CA GLY A 247 14.44 14.77 -12.87
C GLY A 247 14.97 16.05 -12.19
N LEU A 248 15.42 15.97 -10.93
CA LEU A 248 15.89 17.10 -10.12
C LEU A 248 17.28 17.63 -10.52
N GLN A 249 17.86 17.10 -11.58
CA GLN A 249 19.14 17.57 -12.12
C GLN A 249 18.97 18.81 -13.01
N ASN A 250 17.76 19.02 -13.55
CA ASN A 250 17.45 20.10 -14.47
C ASN A 250 16.62 21.21 -13.79
N ILE A 251 17.06 21.68 -12.62
CA ILE A 251 16.37 22.74 -11.88
C ILE A 251 17.10 24.07 -12.11
N GLU A 252 16.38 25.06 -12.65
CA GLU A 252 16.86 26.44 -12.73
C GLU A 252 16.58 27.15 -11.39
N THR A 253 17.63 27.45 -10.63
CA THR A 253 17.48 28.21 -9.37
C THR A 253 17.65 29.70 -9.68
N LYS A 254 16.62 30.51 -9.40
CA LYS A 254 16.67 31.97 -9.52
C LYS A 254 16.68 32.59 -8.14
N VAL A 255 17.73 33.36 -7.83
CA VAL A 255 17.78 34.17 -6.62
C VAL A 255 16.92 35.41 -6.87
N PHE A 256 15.88 35.59 -6.06
CA PHE A 256 15.07 36.80 -6.04
C PHE A 256 15.55 37.69 -4.90
N ASP A 257 16.20 38.80 -5.24
CA ASP A 257 16.63 39.82 -4.30
C ASP A 257 15.71 41.05 -4.46
N PRO A 258 14.76 41.31 -3.55
CA PRO A 258 13.85 42.44 -3.68
C PRO A 258 14.61 43.76 -3.49
N GLU A 259 14.69 44.61 -4.53
CA GLU A 259 15.27 45.96 -4.41
C GLU A 259 14.37 46.89 -3.57
N ASP A 260 14.97 47.67 -2.67
CA ASP A 260 14.30 48.59 -1.72
C ASP A 260 13.65 49.86 -2.34
N LYS A 261 13.31 49.87 -3.63
CA LYS A 261 12.76 51.05 -4.33
C LYS A 261 11.23 51.05 -4.38
N LEU A 262 10.56 50.76 -3.27
CA LEU A 262 9.10 50.80 -3.22
C LEU A 262 8.60 52.26 -3.10
N THR A 263 7.92 52.76 -4.13
CA THR A 263 7.30 54.09 -4.11
C THR A 263 5.82 54.01 -3.74
N ARG A 264 5.24 55.14 -3.31
CA ARG A 264 3.78 55.23 -3.06
C ARG A 264 2.97 54.97 -4.34
N GLN A 265 3.50 55.35 -5.51
CA GLN A 265 2.83 55.10 -6.77
C GLN A 265 2.76 53.60 -7.07
N ASP A 266 3.84 52.86 -6.79
CA ASP A 266 3.87 51.40 -6.96
C ASP A 266 2.80 50.70 -6.11
N LEU A 267 2.55 51.17 -4.89
CA LEU A 267 1.49 50.65 -4.03
C LEU A 267 0.07 50.95 -4.55
N LEU A 268 -0.12 52.13 -5.15
CA LEU A 268 -1.42 52.51 -5.72
C LEU A 268 -1.70 51.75 -7.02
N ASP A 269 -0.68 51.56 -7.85
CA ASP A 269 -0.77 50.82 -9.11
C ASP A 269 -0.96 49.31 -8.87
N ASN A 270 -0.39 48.79 -7.77
CA ASN A 270 -0.51 47.37 -7.37
C ASN A 270 -1.44 47.17 -6.17
N TYR A 271 -2.48 48.00 -6.03
CA TYR A 271 -3.37 47.95 -4.87
C TYR A 271 -3.98 46.55 -4.66
N LEU A 272 -4.29 45.80 -5.73
CA LEU A 272 -4.79 44.43 -5.64
C LEU A 272 -3.79 43.47 -4.99
N THR A 273 -2.49 43.66 -5.21
CA THR A 273 -1.45 42.84 -4.56
C THR A 273 -1.37 43.18 -3.08
N VAL A 274 -1.41 44.47 -2.74
CA VAL A 274 -1.39 44.95 -1.35
C VAL A 274 -2.60 44.44 -0.57
N ASP A 275 -3.78 44.52 -1.18
CA ASP A 275 -5.06 44.05 -0.65
C ASP A 275 -5.19 42.53 -0.57
N ASN A 276 -4.22 41.78 -1.09
CA ASN A 276 -4.15 40.31 -1.05
C ASN A 276 -2.85 39.80 -0.43
N ILE A 277 -2.12 40.65 0.31
CA ILE A 277 -0.94 40.19 1.06
C ILE A 277 -1.39 39.12 2.04
N ARG A 278 -0.85 37.92 1.85
CA ARG A 278 -1.20 36.75 2.64
C ARG A 278 -0.62 36.87 4.06
N LEU A 279 -1.49 37.17 5.02
CA LEU A 279 -1.18 37.14 6.45
C LEU A 279 -1.40 35.74 7.04
N TRP A 280 -2.36 34.99 6.48
CA TRP A 280 -2.68 33.62 6.89
C TRP A 280 -2.07 32.56 5.97
N ASP A 281 -1.51 31.51 6.56
CA ASP A 281 -1.07 30.31 5.83
C ASP A 281 -2.03 29.14 6.11
N SER A 282 -1.98 28.09 5.29
CA SER A 282 -2.86 26.92 5.40
C SER A 282 -2.77 26.25 6.77
N ARG A 283 -1.56 26.08 7.32
CA ARG A 283 -1.32 25.41 8.60
C ARG A 283 -2.01 26.08 9.79
N PRO A 284 -1.87 27.39 10.04
CA PRO A 284 -2.56 28.06 11.15
C PRO A 284 -4.08 28.11 10.94
N ILE A 285 -4.58 28.37 9.72
CA ILE A 285 -6.03 28.32 9.44
C ILE A 285 -6.61 26.95 9.79
N LEU A 286 -5.94 25.88 9.37
CA LEU A 286 -6.40 24.52 9.61
C LEU A 286 -6.49 24.18 11.11
N ARG A 287 -5.53 24.65 11.92
CA ARG A 287 -5.59 24.49 13.38
C ARG A 287 -6.77 25.23 13.98
N THR A 288 -7.01 26.46 13.54
CA THR A 288 -8.13 27.28 14.03
C THR A 288 -9.48 26.70 13.60
N ASN A 289 -9.61 26.23 12.35
CA ASN A 289 -10.81 25.58 11.85
C ASN A 289 -11.17 24.32 12.65
N ARG A 290 -10.18 23.50 13.01
CA ARG A 290 -10.40 22.32 13.87
C ARG A 290 -10.90 22.68 15.27
N GLN A 291 -10.63 23.89 15.75
CA GLN A 291 -11.12 24.36 17.05
C GLN A 291 -12.49 25.03 16.96
N LEU A 292 -12.66 25.95 16.01
CA LEU A 292 -13.82 26.83 15.94
C LEU A 292 -14.91 26.29 15.02
N GLN A 293 -14.53 25.67 13.91
CA GLN A 293 -15.41 25.34 12.79
C GLN A 293 -15.71 23.85 12.65
N GLN A 294 -15.10 23.02 13.50
CA GLN A 294 -15.29 21.56 13.47
C GLN A 294 -16.71 21.18 13.91
N LEU A 295 -17.28 21.89 14.88
CA LEU A 295 -18.63 21.75 15.45
C LEU A 295 -18.96 20.38 16.08
N ARG A 296 -18.45 19.26 15.55
CA ARG A 296 -18.68 17.89 16.00
C ARG A 296 -17.44 17.03 15.77
N LEU A 297 -17.22 16.06 16.65
CA LEU A 297 -16.01 15.21 16.63
C LEU A 297 -15.83 14.39 15.35
N TYR A 298 -16.93 14.02 14.68
CA TYR A 298 -16.88 13.26 13.43
C TYR A 298 -16.64 14.13 12.19
N TYR A 299 -16.65 15.46 12.31
CA TYR A 299 -16.16 16.32 11.24
C TYR A 299 -14.69 16.61 11.44
N SER A 300 -13.97 16.81 10.34
CA SER A 300 -12.56 17.19 10.34
C SER A 300 -12.25 18.03 9.11
N PHE A 301 -11.24 18.87 9.24
CA PHE A 301 -10.64 19.59 8.11
C PHE A 301 -9.30 18.91 7.79
N PRO A 302 -9.21 18.12 6.71
CA PRO A 302 -7.95 17.47 6.32
C PRO A 302 -6.93 18.47 5.82
N ASP A 303 -7.34 19.35 4.91
CA ASP A 303 -6.50 20.32 4.23
C ASP A 303 -7.14 21.71 4.13
N ALA A 304 -6.32 22.70 3.78
CA ALA A 304 -6.72 24.07 3.53
C ALA A 304 -5.93 24.65 2.33
N ASP A 305 -6.63 24.97 1.26
CA ASP A 305 -6.04 25.41 0.00
C ASP A 305 -6.24 26.89 -0.24
N VAL A 306 -5.27 27.52 -0.90
CA VAL A 306 -5.35 28.91 -1.33
C VAL A 306 -5.89 28.95 -2.76
N ASP A 307 -7.00 29.63 -2.96
CA ASP A 307 -7.60 29.86 -4.27
C ASP A 307 -8.04 31.32 -4.43
N ARG A 308 -8.52 31.68 -5.63
CA ARG A 308 -8.84 33.06 -6.01
C ARG A 308 -10.28 33.18 -6.49
N TYR A 309 -11.02 34.11 -5.89
CA TYR A 309 -12.42 34.36 -6.23
C TYR A 309 -12.64 35.82 -6.60
N TYR A 310 -13.68 36.04 -7.38
CA TYR A 310 -14.05 37.36 -7.88
C TYR A 310 -15.25 37.91 -7.11
N PHE A 311 -15.16 39.15 -6.63
CA PHE A 311 -16.24 39.83 -5.93
C PHE A 311 -16.56 41.18 -6.58
N SER A 312 -17.83 41.47 -6.78
CA SER A 312 -18.28 42.74 -7.39
C SER A 312 -18.30 43.90 -6.39
N ARG A 313 -18.50 43.57 -5.12
CA ARG A 313 -18.50 44.48 -3.97
C ARG A 313 -17.54 43.92 -2.93
N ASN A 314 -16.94 44.80 -2.13
CA ASN A 314 -16.06 44.37 -1.04
C ASN A 314 -16.90 43.57 -0.01
N PRO A 315 -16.56 42.30 0.28
CA PRO A 315 -17.33 41.45 1.20
C PRO A 315 -17.47 41.98 2.63
N LEU A 316 -16.58 42.90 3.05
CA LEU A 316 -16.50 43.45 4.40
C LEU A 316 -17.20 44.82 4.50
N THR A 317 -17.02 45.68 3.51
CA THR A 317 -17.53 47.07 3.54
C THR A 317 -18.80 47.28 2.71
N ASN A 318 -19.19 46.28 1.90
CA ASN A 318 -20.27 46.38 0.89
C ASN A 318 -20.09 47.51 -0.14
N GLU A 319 -18.92 48.14 -0.19
CA GLU A 319 -18.62 49.18 -1.16
C GLU A 319 -18.38 48.56 -2.55
N THR A 320 -18.83 49.27 -3.59
CA THR A 320 -18.55 48.88 -4.97
C THR A 320 -17.05 48.91 -5.21
N THR A 321 -16.53 47.81 -5.73
CA THR A 321 -15.10 47.67 -6.05
C THR A 321 -14.68 48.70 -7.11
N LYS A 322 -13.42 49.16 -7.06
CA LYS A 322 -12.94 50.23 -7.97
C LYS A 322 -12.97 49.80 -9.43
N ALA A 323 -12.83 48.50 -9.69
CA ALA A 323 -12.77 47.88 -11.01
C ALA A 323 -14.06 47.10 -11.39
N GLY A 324 -15.11 47.14 -10.56
CA GLY A 324 -16.36 46.42 -10.77
C GLY A 324 -16.33 44.93 -10.42
N LEU A 325 -15.21 44.23 -10.65
CA LEU A 325 -14.96 42.85 -10.21
C LEU A 325 -13.51 42.71 -9.72
N GLU A 326 -13.30 42.44 -8.43
CA GLU A 326 -11.98 42.31 -7.82
C GLU A 326 -11.64 40.86 -7.46
N GLU A 327 -10.44 40.43 -7.85
CA GLU A 327 -9.87 39.13 -7.47
C GLU A 327 -9.36 39.18 -6.02
N ARG A 328 -9.77 38.21 -5.21
CA ARG A 328 -9.36 38.05 -3.81
C ARG A 328 -8.81 36.65 -3.59
N GLN A 329 -7.67 36.58 -2.91
CA GLN A 329 -7.06 35.34 -2.44
C GLN A 329 -7.74 34.91 -1.14
N ILE A 330 -8.14 33.65 -1.11
CA ILE A 330 -8.94 33.07 -0.04
C ILE A 330 -8.41 31.67 0.27
N ILE A 331 -8.45 31.30 1.53
CA ILE A 331 -8.21 29.95 2.00
C ILE A 331 -9.55 29.25 2.14
N ILE A 332 -9.69 28.11 1.47
CA ILE A 332 -10.86 27.25 1.53
C ILE A 332 -10.47 25.95 2.23
N SER A 333 -11.34 25.47 3.11
CA SER A 333 -11.12 24.21 3.80
C SER A 333 -12.44 23.45 3.92
N ALA A 334 -12.48 22.25 3.33
CA ALA A 334 -13.65 21.39 3.31
C ALA A 334 -13.89 20.74 4.68
N ARG A 335 -15.14 20.79 5.15
CA ARG A 335 -15.55 20.10 6.38
C ARG A 335 -15.95 18.68 6.02
N GLU A 336 -15.01 17.76 6.14
CA GLU A 336 -15.19 16.36 5.77
C GLU A 336 -15.63 15.47 6.94
N LEU A 337 -16.26 14.35 6.61
CA LEU A 337 -16.61 13.32 7.56
C LEU A 337 -15.41 12.39 7.82
N ASN A 338 -15.01 12.26 9.08
CA ASN A 338 -14.04 11.30 9.56
C ASN A 338 -14.77 10.17 10.29
N TYR A 339 -15.17 9.12 9.57
CA TYR A 339 -15.96 8.01 10.13
C TYR A 339 -15.32 7.33 11.36
N PRO A 340 -14.00 7.08 11.42
CA PRO A 340 -13.33 6.61 12.63
C PRO A 340 -13.57 7.46 13.90
N SER A 341 -13.95 8.73 13.76
CA SER A 341 -14.26 9.63 14.88
C SER A 341 -15.75 9.63 15.28
N VAL A 342 -16.60 8.88 14.56
CA VAL A 342 -17.98 8.57 15.00
C VAL A 342 -17.90 7.71 16.27
N PRO A 343 -18.75 7.93 17.29
CA PRO A 343 -18.72 7.14 18.52
C PRO A 343 -18.73 5.63 18.26
N GLU A 344 -17.89 4.87 18.95
CA GLU A 344 -17.70 3.41 18.72
C GLU A 344 -19.02 2.63 18.70
N ARG A 345 -19.95 2.95 19.60
CA ARG A 345 -21.31 2.34 19.64
C ARG A 345 -22.12 2.52 18.35
N ALA A 346 -21.78 3.53 17.54
CA ALA A 346 -22.42 3.88 16.29
C ALA A 346 -21.55 3.49 15.07
N GLN A 347 -20.39 2.87 15.26
CA GLN A 347 -19.54 2.37 14.17
C GLN A 347 -20.06 1.02 13.65
N THR A 348 -21.26 1.04 13.06
CA THR A 348 -21.87 -0.14 12.43
C THR A 348 -21.79 -0.04 10.92
N TRP A 349 -21.78 -1.18 10.24
CA TRP A 349 -21.76 -1.26 8.77
C TRP A 349 -22.88 -0.41 8.12
N VAL A 350 -24.09 -0.41 8.70
CA VAL A 350 -25.20 0.41 8.20
C VAL A 350 -24.85 1.90 8.32
N ASN A 351 -24.28 2.31 9.45
CA ASN A 351 -23.90 3.70 9.67
C ASN A 351 -22.73 4.13 8.78
N GLU A 352 -21.78 3.25 8.50
CA GLU A 352 -20.61 3.52 7.64
C GLU A 352 -20.99 3.75 6.18
N HIS A 353 -21.95 2.96 5.67
CA HIS A 353 -22.21 2.93 4.23
C HIS A 353 -23.53 3.58 3.82
N LEU A 354 -24.46 3.82 4.75
CA LEU A 354 -25.82 4.30 4.47
C LEU A 354 -26.24 5.54 5.26
N VAL A 355 -25.63 5.85 6.41
CA VAL A 355 -26.03 6.99 7.26
C VAL A 355 -24.99 8.10 7.25
N TYR A 356 -23.77 7.83 7.69
CA TYR A 356 -22.67 8.79 7.68
C TYR A 356 -21.94 8.68 6.35
N THR A 357 -22.52 9.29 5.32
CA THR A 357 -22.06 9.10 3.94
C THR A 357 -21.25 10.25 3.35
N HIS A 358 -21.32 11.44 3.95
CA HIS A 358 -20.70 12.64 3.39
C HIS A 358 -20.28 13.63 4.48
N GLY A 359 -19.30 14.48 4.16
CA GLY A 359 -19.00 15.70 4.91
C GLY A 359 -20.00 16.81 4.61
N TYR A 360 -20.05 17.86 5.44
CA TYR A 360 -21.02 18.93 5.28
C TYR A 360 -20.42 20.32 5.50
N GLY A 361 -20.39 21.10 4.43
CA GLY A 361 -19.94 22.48 4.45
C GLY A 361 -18.44 22.65 4.22
N PHE A 362 -18.05 23.91 4.18
CA PHE A 362 -16.67 24.33 4.05
C PHE A 362 -16.53 25.68 4.74
N THR A 363 -15.28 26.04 5.02
CA THR A 363 -14.94 27.38 5.50
C THR A 363 -14.23 28.14 4.40
N MET A 364 -14.43 29.45 4.39
CA MET A 364 -13.82 30.32 3.39
C MET A 364 -13.32 31.58 4.09
N SER A 365 -12.01 31.81 4.07
CA SER A 365 -11.36 32.89 4.83
C SER A 365 -10.45 33.72 3.94
N PRO A 366 -10.59 35.05 3.84
CA PRO A 366 -9.64 35.88 3.10
C PRO A 366 -8.24 35.78 3.71
N VAL A 367 -7.21 35.72 2.85
CA VAL A 367 -5.82 35.55 3.30
C VAL A 367 -5.26 36.74 4.07
N HIS A 368 -5.85 37.93 3.93
CA HIS A 368 -5.28 39.21 4.34
C HIS A 368 -5.99 39.83 5.55
N ASN A 369 -7.05 39.22 6.08
CA ASN A 369 -7.82 39.78 7.20
C ASN A 369 -7.71 38.95 8.47
N VAL A 370 -7.82 39.64 9.59
CA VAL A 370 -7.85 39.09 10.93
C VAL A 370 -9.04 39.73 11.64
N ASP A 371 -9.75 38.98 12.48
CA ASP A 371 -10.79 39.56 13.33
C ASP A 371 -10.18 40.34 14.51
N ASP A 372 -11.03 40.98 15.31
CA ASP A 372 -10.62 41.78 16.47
C ASP A 372 -9.84 40.99 17.54
N ASN A 373 -9.95 39.65 17.54
CA ASN A 373 -9.29 38.76 18.49
C ASN A 373 -8.02 38.10 17.92
N GLY A 374 -7.64 38.43 16.69
CA GLY A 374 -6.51 37.79 16.01
C GLY A 374 -6.84 36.41 15.40
N LEU A 375 -8.11 36.07 15.28
CA LEU A 375 -8.60 34.85 14.63
C LEU A 375 -8.89 35.10 13.14
N PRO A 376 -8.98 34.03 12.33
CA PRO A 376 -9.32 34.15 10.92
C PRO A 376 -10.70 34.79 10.76
N TYR A 377 -10.79 35.75 9.83
CA TYR A 377 -12.08 36.24 9.38
C TYR A 377 -12.71 35.22 8.43
N TYR A 378 -14.02 34.97 8.49
CA TYR A 378 -14.70 34.02 7.60
C TYR A 378 -15.73 34.70 6.70
N TYR A 379 -15.68 34.42 5.40
CA TYR A 379 -16.73 34.72 4.43
C TYR A 379 -17.85 33.68 4.50
N VAL A 380 -17.49 32.40 4.62
CA VAL A 380 -18.39 31.26 4.81
C VAL A 380 -17.95 30.50 6.05
N GLN A 381 -18.88 30.24 6.97
CA GLN A 381 -18.61 29.52 8.20
C GLN A 381 -19.84 28.74 8.70
N ASP A 382 -19.60 27.94 9.73
CA ASP A 382 -20.59 27.22 10.53
C ASP A 382 -21.52 26.34 9.68
N ILE A 383 -22.66 25.96 10.26
CA ILE A 383 -23.78 25.34 9.57
C ILE A 383 -24.99 26.18 9.95
N SER A 384 -25.72 26.68 8.97
CA SER A 384 -26.81 27.62 9.25
C SER A 384 -27.88 26.96 10.10
N SER A 385 -28.25 27.64 11.18
CA SER A 385 -29.41 27.28 12.00
C SER A 385 -30.68 28.04 11.59
N ARG A 386 -30.58 28.97 10.62
CA ARG A 386 -31.63 29.94 10.25
C ARG A 386 -31.98 29.86 8.77
N GLY A 387 -33.27 29.66 8.48
CA GLY A 387 -33.84 29.80 7.12
C GLY A 387 -33.55 28.63 6.17
N ASP A 388 -33.68 28.92 4.86
CA ASP A 388 -33.43 27.99 3.74
C ASP A 388 -31.94 27.87 3.37
N ASP A 389 -31.07 28.73 3.93
CA ASP A 389 -29.63 28.71 3.67
C ASP A 389 -28.96 27.55 4.41
N SER A 390 -27.98 26.92 3.76
CA SER A 390 -27.30 25.73 4.27
C SER A 390 -26.04 26.04 5.11
N LEU A 391 -25.34 27.13 4.81
CA LEU A 391 -24.14 27.62 5.54
C LEU A 391 -24.30 29.10 5.90
N GLU A 392 -23.59 29.57 6.93
CA GLU A 392 -23.62 30.98 7.31
C GLU A 392 -22.65 31.79 6.45
N THR A 393 -23.14 32.92 5.92
CA THR A 393 -22.37 33.86 5.10
C THR A 393 -22.33 35.22 5.77
N VAL A 394 -21.17 35.88 5.71
CA VAL A 394 -20.95 37.15 6.44
C VAL A 394 -21.69 38.35 5.83
N SER A 395 -22.02 38.29 4.53
CA SER A 395 -22.70 39.36 3.81
C SER A 395 -23.44 38.83 2.59
N ASP A 396 -24.48 39.57 2.16
CA ASP A 396 -25.23 39.25 0.94
C ASP A 396 -24.33 39.25 -0.30
N THR A 397 -23.25 40.04 -0.29
CA THR A 397 -22.26 40.04 -1.37
C THR A 397 -21.53 38.71 -1.52
N VAL A 398 -21.25 38.01 -0.41
CA VAL A 398 -20.66 36.67 -0.45
C VAL A 398 -21.69 35.66 -0.95
N ARG A 399 -22.95 35.78 -0.50
CA ARG A 399 -24.05 34.91 -0.94
C ARG A 399 -24.33 35.05 -2.44
N GLU A 400 -24.27 36.26 -2.98
CA GLU A 400 -24.42 36.52 -4.42
C GLU A 400 -23.21 36.00 -5.23
N ALA A 401 -21.99 36.16 -4.70
CA ALA A 401 -20.77 35.72 -5.37
C ALA A 401 -20.61 34.19 -5.37
N ILE A 402 -21.15 33.51 -4.36
CA ILE A 402 -20.96 32.08 -4.11
C ILE A 402 -22.31 31.42 -3.88
N ASP A 403 -22.84 30.81 -4.93
CA ASP A 403 -24.14 30.13 -4.93
C ASP A 403 -24.03 28.75 -4.23
N ILE A 404 -24.24 28.73 -2.91
CA ILE A 404 -24.15 27.52 -2.07
C ILE A 404 -25.52 26.82 -2.01
N LYS A 405 -25.80 25.96 -2.99
CA LYS A 405 -27.04 25.16 -3.04
C LYS A 405 -26.98 23.88 -2.22
N ASN A 406 -25.92 23.10 -2.38
CA ASN A 406 -25.77 21.77 -1.78
C ASN A 406 -24.35 21.60 -1.22
N PRO A 407 -24.11 21.89 0.07
CA PRO A 407 -22.77 21.85 0.65
C PRO A 407 -22.33 20.44 1.09
N ARG A 408 -22.86 19.38 0.46
CA ARG A 408 -22.59 17.98 0.83
C ARG A 408 -21.38 17.46 0.07
N ILE A 409 -20.42 16.89 0.81
CA ILE A 409 -19.13 16.45 0.28
C ILE A 409 -19.07 14.93 0.30
N TYR A 410 -19.45 14.30 -0.81
CA TYR A 410 -19.39 12.84 -1.00
C TYR A 410 -18.03 12.35 -1.49
N TYR A 411 -17.25 13.24 -2.09
CA TYR A 411 -15.89 12.98 -2.58
C TYR A 411 -14.95 13.89 -1.80
N GLY A 412 -14.30 13.32 -0.79
CA GLY A 412 -13.37 14.01 0.07
C GLY A 412 -12.09 13.20 0.29
N GLU A 413 -11.06 13.84 0.82
CA GLU A 413 -9.75 13.26 1.09
C GLU A 413 -9.75 12.27 2.27
N LEU A 414 -10.63 12.46 3.25
CA LEU A 414 -10.79 11.57 4.40
C LEU A 414 -11.77 10.43 4.15
N THR A 415 -12.64 10.60 3.16
CA THR A 415 -13.60 9.57 2.80
C THR A 415 -12.83 8.46 2.10
N ASN A 416 -12.63 7.32 2.77
CA ASN A 416 -11.91 6.16 2.23
C ASN A 416 -12.77 4.90 2.13
N THR A 417 -14.04 5.03 2.52
CA THR A 417 -15.06 3.99 2.48
C THR A 417 -15.92 4.16 1.24
N TYR A 418 -16.53 3.06 0.82
CA TYR A 418 -17.56 3.14 -0.20
C TYR A 418 -18.91 3.50 0.41
N VAL A 419 -19.72 4.25 -0.31
CA VAL A 419 -21.05 4.68 0.10
C VAL A 419 -22.08 4.19 -0.90
N MET A 420 -23.25 3.79 -0.42
CA MET A 420 -24.35 3.30 -1.25
C MET A 420 -25.56 4.20 -1.09
N THR A 421 -25.79 5.06 -2.08
CA THR A 421 -26.85 6.08 -2.01
C THR A 421 -27.47 6.35 -3.38
N PRO A 422 -28.78 6.64 -3.51
CA PRO A 422 -29.82 6.68 -2.47
C PRO A 422 -30.18 5.29 -1.91
N SER A 423 -30.53 5.22 -0.62
CA SER A 423 -30.98 4.00 0.06
C SER A 423 -32.37 4.18 0.69
N THR A 424 -32.98 3.12 1.23
CA THR A 424 -34.24 3.29 2.00
C THR A 424 -34.03 3.95 3.36
N ILE A 425 -32.77 4.06 3.80
CA ILE A 425 -32.34 4.78 4.99
C ILE A 425 -31.85 6.15 4.53
N GLU A 426 -32.34 7.20 5.20
CA GLU A 426 -31.89 8.56 4.94
C GLU A 426 -30.48 8.79 5.50
N GLU A 427 -29.71 9.58 4.78
CA GLU A 427 -28.34 9.95 5.12
C GLU A 427 -28.34 11.09 6.12
N PHE A 428 -27.42 11.06 7.07
CA PHE A 428 -27.26 12.12 8.04
C PHE A 428 -26.56 13.33 7.39
N ASP A 429 -27.19 14.50 7.48
CA ASP A 429 -26.63 15.76 7.00
C ASP A 429 -25.86 16.48 8.12
N TYR A 430 -26.58 17.00 9.12
CA TYR A 430 -26.01 17.75 10.23
C TYR A 430 -26.97 17.82 11.44
N PRO A 431 -26.48 18.10 12.65
CA PRO A 431 -27.32 18.26 13.83
C PRO A 431 -27.87 19.69 13.94
N ARG A 432 -29.18 19.84 14.17
CA ARG A 432 -29.87 21.11 14.40
C ARG A 432 -30.42 21.15 15.84
N GLY A 433 -29.60 21.67 16.77
CA GLY A 433 -29.95 21.66 18.19
C GLY A 433 -30.01 20.24 18.75
N GLU A 434 -31.18 19.81 19.23
CA GLU A 434 -31.43 18.44 19.72
C GLU A 434 -31.92 17.47 18.63
N THR A 435 -32.24 17.96 17.43
CA THR A 435 -32.69 17.13 16.30
C THR A 435 -31.61 16.97 15.24
N ASN A 436 -31.76 15.97 14.39
CA ASN A 436 -30.88 15.72 13.25
C ASN A 436 -31.61 16.01 11.95
N VAL A 437 -30.91 16.62 10.99
CA VAL A 437 -31.38 16.78 9.62
C VAL A 437 -30.85 15.61 8.80
N TYR A 438 -31.71 15.06 7.95
CA TYR A 438 -31.37 13.96 7.06
C TYR A 438 -31.69 14.35 5.61
N ASN A 439 -31.03 13.67 4.67
CA ASN A 439 -31.21 13.87 3.25
C ASN A 439 -31.23 12.52 2.52
N THR A 440 -31.75 12.51 1.30
CA THR A 440 -31.54 11.43 0.35
C THR A 440 -30.76 11.98 -0.83
N TYR A 441 -29.63 11.34 -1.17
CA TYR A 441 -28.82 11.75 -2.31
C TYR A 441 -29.65 11.88 -3.60
N ASP A 442 -29.62 13.09 -4.15
CA ASP A 442 -30.28 13.51 -5.38
C ASP A 442 -29.29 13.74 -6.54
N GLY A 443 -28.00 13.50 -6.28
CA GLY A 443 -26.93 13.66 -7.26
C GLY A 443 -26.86 12.54 -8.30
N ARG A 444 -26.16 12.82 -9.40
CA ARG A 444 -25.94 11.85 -10.50
C ARG A 444 -24.59 11.14 -10.45
N GLY A 445 -23.70 11.54 -9.54
CA GLY A 445 -22.36 10.96 -9.41
C GLY A 445 -22.39 9.56 -8.77
N GLY A 446 -21.44 8.72 -9.16
CA GLY A 446 -21.26 7.33 -8.71
C GLY A 446 -21.52 6.30 -9.81
N SER A 447 -21.26 5.03 -9.52
CA SER A 447 -21.43 3.91 -10.44
C SER A 447 -22.69 3.11 -10.13
N THR A 448 -23.41 2.62 -11.14
CA THR A 448 -24.66 1.90 -10.86
C THR A 448 -24.38 0.51 -10.26
N LEU A 449 -24.88 0.25 -9.05
CA LEU A 449 -24.70 -1.05 -8.36
C LEU A 449 -25.24 -2.22 -9.20
N GLY A 450 -26.35 -1.98 -9.90
CA GLY A 450 -27.00 -2.91 -10.80
C GLY A 450 -27.67 -4.10 -10.10
N VAL A 451 -28.01 -5.12 -10.91
CA VAL A 451 -28.62 -6.37 -10.46
C VAL A 451 -27.61 -7.29 -9.77
N TRP A 452 -28.12 -8.39 -9.19
CA TRP A 452 -27.36 -9.38 -8.40
C TRP A 452 -25.96 -9.75 -8.94
N PRO A 453 -25.75 -10.06 -10.24
CA PRO A 453 -24.42 -10.40 -10.76
C PRO A 453 -23.40 -9.27 -10.62
N ARG A 454 -23.79 -8.01 -10.86
CA ARG A 454 -22.89 -6.86 -10.70
C ARG A 454 -22.61 -6.57 -9.24
N ARG A 455 -23.61 -6.75 -8.37
CA ARG A 455 -23.47 -6.64 -6.92
C ARG A 455 -22.45 -7.65 -6.37
N LEU A 456 -22.42 -8.87 -6.92
CA LEU A 456 -21.42 -9.89 -6.58
C LEU A 456 -19.99 -9.44 -6.95
N LEU A 457 -19.81 -8.85 -8.14
CA LEU A 457 -18.50 -8.32 -8.55
C LEU A 457 -18.03 -7.20 -7.62
N TRP A 458 -18.91 -6.26 -7.26
CA TRP A 458 -18.57 -5.21 -6.31
C TRP A 458 -18.27 -5.74 -4.91
N SER A 459 -19.05 -6.70 -4.42
CA SER A 459 -18.80 -7.38 -3.14
C SER A 459 -17.43 -8.07 -3.11
N GLN A 460 -17.02 -8.68 -4.22
CA GLN A 460 -15.70 -9.27 -4.35
C GLN A 460 -14.59 -8.20 -4.38
N TYR A 461 -14.80 -7.10 -5.11
CA TYR A 461 -13.84 -6.01 -5.22
C TYR A 461 -13.60 -5.32 -3.87
N PHE A 462 -14.67 -4.95 -3.15
CA PHE A 462 -14.59 -4.34 -1.81
C PHE A 462 -14.39 -5.33 -0.67
N LYS A 463 -14.37 -6.64 -0.96
CA LYS A 463 -14.29 -7.72 0.02
C LYS A 463 -15.38 -7.63 1.10
N ASP A 464 -16.57 -7.15 0.74
CA ASP A 464 -17.70 -7.01 1.66
C ASP A 464 -18.91 -7.83 1.22
N VAL A 465 -19.15 -8.93 1.91
CA VAL A 465 -20.27 -9.84 1.64
C VAL A 465 -21.61 -9.26 2.12
N ARG A 466 -21.62 -8.37 3.11
CA ARG A 466 -22.85 -7.75 3.64
C ARG A 466 -23.51 -6.89 2.58
N MET A 467 -22.70 -6.31 1.69
CA MET A 467 -23.17 -5.64 0.50
C MET A 467 -24.14 -6.50 -0.31
N LEU A 468 -24.01 -7.84 -0.38
CA LEU A 468 -24.92 -8.70 -1.16
C LEU A 468 -26.29 -8.88 -0.52
N PHE A 469 -26.33 -8.92 0.82
CA PHE A 469 -27.51 -9.32 1.59
C PHE A 469 -28.27 -8.15 2.21
N ALA A 470 -27.76 -6.92 2.07
CA ALA A 470 -28.44 -5.74 2.59
C ALA A 470 -29.76 -5.47 1.82
N ASN A 471 -30.88 -5.61 2.52
CA ASN A 471 -32.23 -5.40 1.95
C ASN A 471 -32.60 -3.92 1.76
N ASN A 472 -31.84 -3.02 2.40
CA ASN A 472 -32.05 -1.56 2.35
C ASN A 472 -31.53 -0.91 1.05
N ILE A 473 -31.03 -1.75 0.13
CA ILE A 473 -30.40 -1.38 -1.14
C ILE A 473 -31.39 -1.68 -2.26
N THR A 474 -31.90 -0.66 -2.96
CA THR A 474 -32.88 -0.86 -4.04
C THR A 474 -32.17 -1.12 -5.38
N PRO A 475 -32.56 -2.14 -6.17
CA PRO A 475 -31.76 -2.60 -7.33
C PRO A 475 -31.67 -1.64 -8.53
N ARG A 476 -32.45 -0.55 -8.58
CA ARG A 476 -32.77 0.13 -9.84
C ARG A 476 -32.19 1.53 -10.02
N TYR A 477 -31.78 2.23 -8.95
CA TYR A 477 -31.34 3.63 -9.04
C TYR A 477 -30.26 4.01 -8.01
N GLN A 478 -29.36 3.09 -7.66
CA GLN A 478 -28.35 3.36 -6.65
C GLN A 478 -26.98 3.63 -7.27
N ASN A 479 -26.45 4.80 -6.93
CA ASN A 479 -25.10 5.20 -7.26
C ASN A 479 -24.16 4.73 -6.15
N PHE A 480 -23.08 4.12 -6.60
CA PHE A 480 -21.99 3.65 -5.79
C PHE A 480 -20.91 4.73 -5.82
N ILE A 481 -20.68 5.37 -4.68
CA ILE A 481 -19.67 6.41 -4.57
C ILE A 481 -18.47 5.80 -3.85
N SER A 482 -17.35 5.70 -4.55
CA SER A 482 -16.06 5.34 -3.98
C SER A 482 -15.05 6.38 -4.41
N THR A 483 -14.31 6.87 -3.44
CA THR A 483 -13.15 7.75 -3.58
C THR A 483 -11.86 6.98 -3.79
N GLN A 484 -11.87 5.64 -3.67
CA GLN A 484 -10.76 4.79 -4.10
C GLN A 484 -10.75 4.70 -5.63
N TYR A 485 -10.14 5.68 -6.29
CA TYR A 485 -9.74 5.60 -7.69
C TYR A 485 -8.23 5.61 -7.81
#